data_AF-A0ABD5QB31-F1
#
_entry.id   AF-A0ABD5QB31-F1
#
_cell.length_a   1.000
_cell.length_b   1.000
_cell.length_c   1.000
_cell.angle_alpha   90.00
_cell.angle_beta   90.00
_cell.angle_gamma   90.00
#
_symmetry.space_group_name_H-M   'P 1'
#
loop_
_entity.id
_entity.type
_entity.pdbx_description
1 polymer ?
#
loop_
_entity_poly.entity_id
_entity_poly.type
_entity_poly.pdbx_seq_one_letter_code
_entity_poly.pdbx_strand_id
1 'polypeptide(L)'
;MELLVALLVVVKIAALVLGGVVSLMAYRAYNRTRIAGLQYFAVGLAVITLGTFLVGVFHHIGGASVTAGMLLESVIICLGFVVMIVGLYRT
;
A
#
# COMPACT_ATOMS: atom_id res chain seq x y z
N MET A 1 -8.43 -23.28 11.16
CA MET A 1 -8.73 -21.86 10.84
C MET A 1 -7.72 -20.92 11.45
N GLU A 2 -7.38 -21.05 12.74
CA GLU A 2 -6.38 -20.22 13.45
C GLU A 2 -5.01 -20.06 12.74
N LEU A 3 -4.44 -21.14 12.22
CA LEU A 3 -3.12 -21.09 11.56
C LEU A 3 -3.11 -20.22 10.30
N LEU A 4 -4.19 -20.27 9.52
CA LEU A 4 -4.32 -19.55 8.25
C LEU A 4 -4.44 -18.04 8.50
N VAL A 5 -5.15 -17.67 9.57
CA VAL A 5 -5.27 -16.30 10.05
C VAL A 5 -3.93 -15.79 10.58
N ALA A 6 -3.24 -16.57 11.42
CA ALA A 6 -1.93 -16.19 11.93
C ALA A 6 -0.90 -15.99 10.79
N LEU A 7 -0.89 -16.88 9.80
CA LEU A 7 -0.04 -16.75 8.62
C LEU A 7 -0.38 -15.49 7.81
N LEU A 8 -1.67 -15.20 7.62
CA LEU A 8 -2.12 -13.97 6.95
C LEU A 8 -1.55 -12.74 7.67
N VAL A 9 -1.66 -12.66 9.01
CA VAL A 9 -1.13 -11.54 9.79
C VAL A 9 0.37 -11.37 9.57
N VAL A 10 1.15 -12.46 9.64
CA VAL A 10 2.60 -12.42 9.39
C VAL A 10 2.90 -11.91 7.98
N VAL A 11 2.20 -12.41 6.96
CA VAL A 11 2.38 -11.97 5.57
C VAL A 11 2.01 -10.50 5.40
N LYS A 12 0.92 -10.04 6.03
CA LYS A 12 0.46 -8.64 5.98
C LYS A 12 1.47 -7.69 6.63
N ILE A 13 2.06 -8.08 7.76
CA ILE A 13 3.13 -7.32 8.43
C ILE A 13 4.39 -7.28 7.55
N ALA A 14 4.81 -8.42 6.99
CA ALA A 14 5.95 -8.46 6.08
C ALA A 14 5.72 -7.56 4.85
N ALA A 15 4.53 -7.61 4.25
CA ALA A 15 4.16 -6.74 3.13
C ALA A 15 4.17 -5.25 3.53
N LEU A 16 3.67 -4.89 4.72
CA LEU A 16 3.72 -3.53 5.25
C LEU A 16 5.16 -3.03 5.40
N VAL A 17 6.04 -3.85 6.00
CA VAL A 17 7.45 -3.51 6.21
C VAL A 17 8.16 -3.35 4.86
N LEU A 18 8.02 -4.33 3.96
CA LEU A 18 8.68 -4.31 2.67
C LEU A 18 8.18 -3.15 1.79
N GLY A 19 6.86 -2.94 1.72
CA GLY A 19 6.27 -1.82 0.98
C GLY A 19 6.70 -0.46 1.53
N GLY A 20 6.78 -0.33 2.86
CA GLY A 20 7.30 0.86 3.52
C GLY A 20 8.79 1.11 3.22
N VAL A 21 9.62 0.07 3.22
CA VAL A 21 11.04 0.16 2.86
C VAL A 21 11.20 0.58 1.40
N VAL A 22 10.47 -0.02 0.47
CA VAL A 22 10.52 0.34 -0.95
C VAL A 22 10.06 1.77 -1.18
N SER A 23 8.98 2.20 -0.51
CA SER A 23 8.49 3.58 -0.56
C SER A 23 9.55 4.58 -0.05
N LEU A 24 10.19 4.28 1.08
CA LEU A 24 11.28 5.10 1.62
C LEU A 24 12.49 5.14 0.68
N MET A 25 12.86 4.01 0.07
CA MET A 25 13.96 3.93 -0.88
C MET A 25 13.67 4.74 -2.15
N ALA A 26 12.44 4.69 -2.67
CA ALA A 26 12.03 5.52 -3.79
C ALA A 26 12.08 7.01 -3.46
N TYR A 27 11.64 7.41 -2.26
CA TYR A 27 11.75 8.79 -1.80
C TYR A 27 13.21 9.24 -1.62
N ARG A 28 14.07 8.39 -1.07
CA ARG A 28 15.52 8.65 -0.98
C ARG A 28 16.16 8.78 -2.36
N ALA A 29 15.76 7.96 -3.32
CA ALA A 29 16.23 8.04 -4.69
C ALA A 29 15.79 9.36 -5.35
N TYR A 30 14.54 9.77 -5.15
CA TYR A 30 14.04 11.08 -5.57
C TYR A 30 14.93 12.21 -5.02
N ASN A 31 15.29 12.16 -3.73
CA ASN A 31 16.10 13.21 -3.14
C ASN A 31 17.54 13.27 -3.71
N ARG A 32 18.05 12.15 -4.24
CA ARG A 32 19.38 12.05 -4.87
C ARG A 32 19.39 12.44 -6.35
N THR A 33 18.36 12.05 -7.11
CA THR A 33 18.31 12.22 -8.57
C THR A 33 17.45 13.38 -9.03
N ARG A 34 16.56 13.89 -8.17
CA ARG A 34 15.53 14.90 -8.47
C ARG A 34 14.56 14.49 -9.59
N ILE A 35 14.48 13.20 -9.93
CA ILE A 35 13.49 12.68 -10.89
C ILE A 35 12.11 12.71 -10.23
N ALA A 36 11.26 13.64 -10.66
CA ALA A 36 9.94 13.86 -10.04
C ALA A 36 9.10 12.58 -9.97
N GLY A 37 9.20 11.68 -10.94
CA GLY A 37 8.43 10.42 -10.99
C GLY A 37 8.67 9.51 -9.78
N LEU A 38 9.87 9.52 -9.20
CA LEU A 38 10.21 8.73 -8.01
C LEU A 38 9.44 9.19 -6.76
N GLN A 39 9.12 10.48 -6.65
CA GLN A 39 8.36 11.01 -5.52
C GLN A 39 6.91 10.50 -5.56
N TYR A 40 6.30 10.49 -6.75
CA TYR A 40 4.94 10.01 -6.94
C TYR A 40 4.84 8.50 -6.82
N PHE A 41 5.86 7.77 -7.27
CA PHE A 41 6.00 6.34 -7.00
C PHE A 41 6.03 6.06 -5.49
N ALA A 42 6.84 6.80 -4.73
CA ALA A 42 6.93 6.64 -3.29
C ALA A 42 5.59 6.90 -2.59
N VAL A 43 4.90 7.99 -2.95
CA VAL A 43 3.58 8.36 -2.40
C VAL A 43 2.53 7.32 -2.77
N GLY A 44 2.43 6.94 -4.05
CA GLY A 44 1.47 5.95 -4.51
C GLY A 44 1.67 4.60 -3.79
N LEU A 45 2.91 4.13 -3.69
CA LEU A 45 3.23 2.90 -2.97
C LEU A 45 2.93 3.00 -1.45
N ALA A 46 3.18 4.16 -0.83
CA ALA A 46 2.82 4.39 0.57
C ALA A 46 1.31 4.31 0.80
N VAL A 47 0.52 4.92 -0.09
CA VAL A 47 -0.95 4.88 -0.04
C VAL A 47 -1.46 3.44 -0.16
N ILE A 48 -0.95 2.67 -1.12
CA ILE A 48 -1.33 1.25 -1.29
C ILE A 48 -0.97 0.46 -0.03
N THR A 49 0.27 0.59 0.43
CA THR A 49 0.80 -0.24 1.52
C THR A 49 0.07 0.05 2.83
N LEU A 50 -0.09 1.33 3.20
CA LEU A 50 -0.76 1.71 4.44
C LEU A 50 -2.27 1.46 4.37
N GLY A 51 -2.91 1.80 3.25
CA GLY A 51 -4.35 1.66 3.11
C GLY A 51 -4.80 0.19 3.09
N THR A 52 -4.12 -0.69 2.35
CA THR A 52 -4.44 -2.13 2.31
C THR A 52 -4.20 -2.82 3.66
N PHE A 53 -3.17 -2.40 4.39
CA PHE A 53 -2.92 -2.87 5.76
C PHE A 53 -4.04 -2.44 6.70
N LEU A 54 -4.39 -1.15 6.71
CA LEU A 54 -5.46 -0.61 7.57
C LEU A 54 -6.80 -1.30 7.28
N VAL A 55 -7.18 -1.46 6.01
CA VAL A 55 -8.43 -2.17 5.65
C VAL A 55 -8.44 -3.60 6.17
N GLY A 56 -7.32 -4.32 6.07
CA GLY A 56 -7.21 -5.68 6.62
C GLY A 56 -7.37 -5.72 8.14
N VAL A 57 -6.81 -4.74 8.85
CA VAL A 57 -6.95 -4.60 10.31
C VAL A 57 -8.40 -4.29 10.69
N PHE A 58 -9.05 -3.33 10.02
CA PHE A 58 -10.45 -2.99 10.29
C PHE A 58 -11.42 -4.13 9.97
N HIS A 59 -11.16 -4.91 8.92
CA HIS A 59 -11.98 -6.07 8.57
C HIS A 59 -11.92 -7.17 9.62
N HIS A 60 -10.73 -7.43 10.17
CA HIS A 60 -10.55 -8.51 11.14
C HIS A 60 -11.08 -8.19 12.54
N ILE A 61 -11.11 -6.90 12.93
CA ILE A 61 -11.49 -6.48 14.29
C ILE A 61 -12.92 -5.90 14.34
N GLY A 62 -13.44 -5.40 13.22
CA GLY A 62 -14.67 -4.58 13.19
C GLY A 62 -15.97 -5.29 12.79
N GLY A 63 -15.95 -6.58 12.43
CA GLY A 63 -17.16 -7.32 12.05
C GLY A 63 -17.82 -6.87 10.73
N ALA A 64 -17.11 -6.09 9.92
CA ALA A 64 -17.59 -5.62 8.62
C ALA A 64 -17.65 -6.77 7.58
N SER A 65 -18.54 -6.63 6.59
CA SER A 65 -18.64 -7.57 5.47
C SER A 65 -17.29 -7.74 4.76
N VAL A 66 -16.88 -9.01 4.55
CA VAL A 66 -15.67 -9.40 3.78
C VAL A 66 -15.66 -8.71 2.42
N THR A 67 -16.80 -8.70 1.74
CA THR A 67 -16.96 -8.09 0.42
C THR A 67 -16.72 -6.58 0.45
N ALA A 68 -17.21 -5.89 1.48
CA ALA A 68 -17.00 -4.45 1.62
C ALA A 68 -15.53 -4.10 1.90
N GLY A 69 -14.85 -4.91 2.72
CA GLY A 69 -13.42 -4.79 2.97
C GLY A 69 -12.59 -4.97 1.69
N MET A 70 -12.86 -6.03 0.92
CA MET A 70 -12.18 -6.28 -0.36
C MET A 70 -12.42 -5.16 -1.38
N LEU A 71 -13.64 -4.61 -1.43
CA LEU A 71 -13.95 -3.47 -2.32
C LEU A 71 -13.14 -2.23 -1.93
N LEU A 72 -13.08 -1.90 -0.64
CA LEU A 72 -12.31 -0.76 -0.15
C LEU A 72 -10.80 -0.95 -0.39
N GLU A 73 -10.28 -2.15 -0.15
CA GLU A 73 -8.88 -2.51 -0.45
C GLU A 73 -8.57 -2.29 -1.94
N SER A 74 -9.46 -2.75 -2.82
CA SER A 74 -9.32 -2.58 -4.27
C SER A 74 -9.36 -1.12 -4.70
N VAL A 75 -10.26 -0.31 -4.13
CA VAL A 75 -10.34 1.13 -4.41
C VAL A 75 -9.05 1.85 -4.00
N ILE A 76 -8.49 1.53 -2.83
CA ILE A 76 -7.22 2.09 -2.37
C ILE A 76 -6.08 1.74 -3.32
N ILE A 77 -6.02 0.48 -3.77
CA ILE A 77 -5.02 0.03 -4.75
C ILE A 77 -5.15 0.84 -6.05
N CYS A 78 -6.37 0.99 -6.58
CA CYS A 78 -6.62 1.79 -7.78
C CYS A 78 -6.16 3.25 -7.59
N LEU A 79 -6.50 3.88 -6.47
CA LEU A 79 -6.09 5.27 -6.19
C LEU A 79 -4.56 5.39 -6.11
N GLY A 80 -3.89 4.45 -5.46
CA GLY A 80 -2.43 4.41 -5.42
C GLY A 80 -1.81 4.28 -6.81
N PHE A 81 -2.35 3.41 -7.68
CA PHE A 81 -1.88 3.31 -9.06
C PHE A 81 -2.14 4.58 -9.86
N VAL A 82 -3.28 5.26 -9.67
CA VAL A 82 -3.54 6.56 -10.30
C VAL A 82 -2.47 7.57 -9.91
N VAL A 83 -2.10 7.64 -8.63
CA VAL A 83 -1.01 8.53 -8.17
C VAL A 83 0.31 8.20 -8.86
N MET A 84 0.65 6.90 -8.99
CA MET A 84 1.87 6.48 -9.68
C MET A 84 1.84 6.85 -11.18
N ILE A 85 0.72 6.61 -11.87
CA ILE A 85 0.53 6.93 -13.30
C ILE A 85 0.64 8.43 -13.54
N VAL A 86 -0.06 9.25 -12.74
CA VAL A 86 0.00 10.72 -12.85
C VAL A 86 1.43 11.19 -12.63
N GLY A 87 2.14 10.57 -11.70
CA GLY A 87 3.55 10.85 -11.46
C GLY A 87 4.44 10.59 -12.66
N LEU A 88 4.27 9.45 -13.32
CA LEU A 88 5.02 9.10 -14.52
C LEU A 88 4.67 9.99 -15.71
N TYR A 89 3.40 10.37 -15.87
CA TYR A 89 2.96 11.24 -16.95
C TYR A 89 3.46 12.69 -16.80
N ARG A 90 3.59 13.18 -15.56
CA ARG A 90 3.98 14.56 -15.24
C ARG A 90 5.50 14.78 -15.18
N THR A 91 6.31 13.72 -15.31
CA THR A 91 7.78 13.76 -15.24
C THR A 91 8.38 13.68 -16.63
#